data_AF-A0A7S1JKX5-F1
#
_entry.id   AF-A0A7S1JKX5-F1
#
_cell.length_a   1.000
_cell.length_b   1.000
_cell.length_c   1.000
_cell.angle_alpha   90.00
_cell.angle_beta   90.00
_cell.angle_gamma   90.00
#
_symmetry.space_group_name_H-M   'P 1'
#
loop_
_entity.id
_entity.type
_entity.pdbx_description
1 polymer ?
#
loop_
_entity_poly.entity_id
_entity_poly.type
_entity_poly.pdbx_seq_one_letter_code
_entity_poly.pdbx_strand_id
1 'polypeptide(L)'
;FALEEQDSRISREAGTRLLLLSPTRELCHQTMSVASKLAQMVPSVVVSSITGGEKKKSEKARLRKGVTVLGCTPGRLLDHLETTAAFNTAELSTVVLDEADRLLDLGFEKKLRRIYDMLCDKKASHDSAEAFKQSIRDGTADHDTSVAPDRPAKKGLEKE
;
A
#
# COMPACT_ATOMS: atom_id res chain seq x y z
N PHE A 1 9.75 24.28 5.96
CA PHE A 1 9.23 23.05 5.32
C PHE A 1 9.65 23.08 3.85
N ALA A 2 10.86 22.61 3.56
CA ALA A 2 11.26 22.36 2.18
C ALA A 2 10.47 21.12 1.72
N LEU A 3 9.55 21.32 0.79
CA LEU A 3 8.97 20.21 0.05
C LEU A 3 10.07 19.75 -0.89
N GLU A 4 10.77 18.68 -0.53
CA GLU A 4 11.61 17.98 -1.49
C GLU A 4 10.70 17.52 -2.63
N GLU A 5 10.88 18.09 -3.81
CA GLU A 5 10.28 17.60 -5.05
C GLU A 5 10.87 16.23 -5.35
N GLN A 6 10.28 15.18 -4.76
CA GLN A 6 10.37 13.86 -5.35
C GLN A 6 9.43 13.84 -6.56
N ASP A 7 9.99 14.10 -7.73
CA ASP A 7 9.34 13.94 -9.03
C ASP A 7 9.15 12.44 -9.34
N SER A 8 8.33 11.77 -8.53
CA SER A 8 7.75 10.49 -8.91
C SER A 8 6.43 10.81 -9.60
N ARG A 9 6.41 10.75 -10.93
CA ARG A 9 5.15 10.85 -11.69
C ARG A 9 4.13 9.94 -11.06
N ILE A 10 2.99 10.50 -10.63
CA ILE A 10 1.90 9.73 -10.04
C ILE A 10 1.45 8.71 -11.10
N SER A 11 1.76 7.43 -10.89
CA SER A 11 1.18 6.34 -11.66
C SER A 11 0.00 5.75 -10.90
N ARG A 12 -1.03 5.31 -11.63
CA ARG A 12 -2.14 4.54 -11.05
C ARG A 12 -1.69 3.21 -10.45
N GLU A 13 -0.61 2.62 -10.99
CA GLU A 13 -0.07 1.36 -10.45
C GLU A 13 0.60 1.53 -9.09
N ALA A 14 1.01 2.75 -8.73
CA ALA A 14 1.69 3.05 -7.48
C ALA A 14 0.83 2.82 -6.22
N GLY A 15 -0.50 2.69 -6.39
CA GLY A 15 -1.42 2.49 -5.28
C GLY A 15 -1.71 3.79 -4.51
N THR A 16 -2.00 3.66 -3.22
CA THR A 16 -2.43 4.80 -2.38
C THR A 16 -1.24 5.60 -1.87
N ARG A 17 -1.25 6.90 -2.17
CA ARG A 17 -0.21 7.87 -1.75
C ARG A 17 -0.67 8.80 -0.65
N LEU A 18 -1.96 9.13 -0.63
CA LEU A 18 -2.59 9.97 0.39
C LEU A 18 -3.79 9.23 1.00
N LEU A 19 -3.78 9.15 2.33
CA LEU A 19 -4.84 8.56 3.13
C LEU A 19 -5.46 9.60 4.05
N LEU A 20 -6.77 9.80 3.96
CA LEU A 20 -7.53 10.67 4.85
C LEU A 20 -8.40 9.82 5.77
N LEU A 21 -8.18 9.95 7.08
CA LEU A 21 -8.96 9.29 8.12
C LEU A 21 -9.93 10.30 8.73
N SER A 22 -11.23 10.04 8.59
CA SER A 22 -12.30 10.90 9.09
C SER A 22 -13.20 10.12 10.07
N PRO A 23 -13.74 10.76 11.13
CA PRO A 23 -14.52 10.07 12.15
C PRO A 23 -15.84 9.50 11.65
N THR A 24 -16.44 10.12 10.62
CA THR A 24 -17.76 9.74 10.11
C THR A 24 -17.73 9.49 8.60
N ARG A 25 -18.79 8.85 8.11
CA ARG A 25 -18.93 8.53 6.68
C ARG A 25 -19.24 9.80 5.89
N GLU A 26 -20.06 10.65 6.49
CA GLU A 26 -20.58 11.89 5.94
C GLU A 26 -19.44 12.89 5.71
N LEU A 27 -18.59 13.11 6.72
CA LEU A 27 -17.41 13.99 6.58
C LEU A 27 -16.43 13.45 5.52
N CYS A 28 -16.12 12.15 5.59
CA CYS A 28 -15.28 11.50 4.58
C CYS A 28 -15.79 11.74 3.15
N HIS A 29 -17.09 11.54 2.91
CA HIS A 29 -17.70 11.72 1.59
C HIS A 29 -17.71 13.18 1.13
N GLN A 30 -17.93 14.13 2.05
CA GLN A 30 -17.85 15.56 1.73
C GLN A 30 -16.46 15.95 1.24
N THR A 31 -15.41 15.60 2.00
CA THR A 31 -14.02 15.88 1.65
C THR A 31 -13.60 15.19 0.35
N MET A 32 -13.96 13.91 0.17
CA MET A 32 -13.64 13.17 -1.05
C MET A 32 -14.40 13.66 -2.29
N SER A 33 -15.60 14.20 -2.13
CA SER A 33 -16.33 14.84 -3.23
C SER A 33 -15.59 16.08 -3.74
N VAL A 34 -15.08 16.91 -2.82
CA VAL A 34 -14.25 18.08 -3.18
C VAL A 34 -12.94 17.63 -3.82
N ALA A 35 -12.22 16.68 -3.21
CA ALA A 35 -10.98 16.15 -3.75
C ALA A 35 -11.17 15.57 -5.17
N SER A 36 -12.28 14.86 -5.42
CA SER A 36 -12.60 14.32 -6.74
C SER A 36 -12.83 15.41 -7.79
N LYS A 37 -13.44 16.53 -7.41
CA LYS A 37 -13.63 17.69 -8.31
C LYS A 37 -12.30 18.34 -8.68
N LEU A 38 -11.40 18.48 -7.71
CA LEU A 38 -10.07 19.04 -7.93
C LEU A 38 -9.20 18.13 -8.81
N ALA A 39 -9.34 16.81 -8.67
CA ALA A 39 -8.58 15.82 -9.43
C ALA A 39 -9.05 15.62 -10.89
N GLN A 40 -10.15 16.26 -11.33
CA GLN A 40 -10.75 16.00 -12.66
C GLN A 40 -9.78 16.23 -13.83
N MET A 41 -8.88 17.20 -13.71
CA MET A 41 -7.91 17.55 -14.75
C MET A 41 -6.60 16.75 -14.66
N VAL A 42 -6.49 15.81 -13.71
CA VAL A 42 -5.27 15.03 -13.46
C VAL A 42 -5.59 13.53 -13.56
N PRO A 43 -5.53 12.93 -14.77
CA PRO A 43 -5.99 11.55 -14.99
C PRO A 43 -5.27 10.48 -14.15
N SER A 44 -4.04 10.76 -13.72
CA SER A 44 -3.24 9.90 -12.86
C SER A 44 -3.74 9.84 -11.42
N VAL A 45 -4.52 10.83 -10.96
CA VAL A 45 -5.04 10.89 -9.60
C VAL A 45 -6.40 10.23 -9.54
N VAL A 46 -6.47 9.07 -8.88
CA VAL A 46 -7.73 8.38 -8.62
C VAL A 46 -8.14 8.63 -7.18
N VAL A 47 -9.28 9.29 -7.00
CA VAL A 47 -9.87 9.59 -5.68
C VAL A 47 -10.98 8.57 -5.39
N SER A 48 -10.99 8.00 -4.18
CA SER A 48 -12.08 7.12 -3.73
C SER A 48 -12.24 7.16 -2.22
N SER A 49 -13.35 6.60 -1.72
CA SER A 49 -13.57 6.38 -0.29
C SER A 49 -13.90 4.93 0.04
N ILE A 50 -13.56 4.51 1.26
CA ILE A 50 -14.04 3.27 1.91
C ILE A 50 -14.59 3.61 3.29
N THR A 51 -15.89 3.41 3.50
CA THR A 51 -16.54 3.73 4.77
C THR A 51 -17.49 2.60 5.16
N GLY A 52 -18.06 2.62 6.37
CA GLY A 52 -19.09 1.64 6.75
C GLY A 52 -20.27 1.63 5.75
N GLY A 53 -21.03 0.53 5.68
CA GLY A 53 -22.28 0.49 4.90
C GLY A 53 -22.18 0.27 3.39
N GLU A 54 -20.99 0.33 2.77
CA GLU A 54 -20.79 -0.13 1.38
C GLU A 54 -20.46 -1.62 1.27
N LYS A 55 -20.74 -2.22 0.10
CA LYS A 55 -20.42 -3.62 -0.18
C LYS A 55 -18.90 -3.82 -0.29
N LYS A 56 -18.32 -4.60 0.63
CA LYS A 56 -16.87 -4.90 0.69
C LYS A 56 -16.29 -5.41 -0.63
N LYS A 57 -17.05 -6.19 -1.40
CA LYS A 57 -16.62 -6.68 -2.74
C LYS A 57 -16.39 -5.53 -3.74
N SER A 58 -17.23 -4.50 -3.71
CA SER A 58 -17.10 -3.33 -4.58
C SER A 58 -15.84 -2.54 -4.22
N GLU A 59 -15.61 -2.28 -2.93
CA GLU A 59 -14.42 -1.58 -2.47
C GLU A 59 -13.14 -2.35 -2.77
N LYS A 60 -13.10 -3.68 -2.55
CA LYS A 60 -11.96 -4.52 -2.94
C LYS A 60 -11.65 -4.39 -4.43
N ALA A 61 -12.67 -4.37 -5.28
CA ALA A 61 -12.49 -4.18 -6.72
C ALA A 61 -11.95 -2.78 -7.05
N ARG A 62 -12.38 -1.73 -6.35
CA ARG A 62 -11.82 -0.36 -6.51
C ARG A 62 -10.36 -0.29 -6.05
N LEU A 63 -10.05 -0.80 -4.87
CA LEU A 63 -8.69 -0.83 -4.32
C LEU A 63 -7.73 -1.60 -5.24
N ARG A 64 -8.17 -2.74 -5.79
CA ARG A 64 -7.38 -3.52 -6.75
C ARG A 64 -7.08 -2.74 -8.05
N LYS A 65 -7.94 -1.84 -8.48
CA LYS A 65 -7.71 -1.00 -9.68
C LYS A 65 -6.68 0.11 -9.44
N GLY A 66 -6.31 0.37 -8.18
CA GLY A 66 -5.46 1.48 -7.79
C GLY A 66 -6.29 2.71 -7.41
N VAL A 67 -6.02 3.25 -6.23
CA VAL A 67 -6.60 4.49 -5.70
C VAL A 67 -5.47 5.33 -5.16
N THR A 68 -5.24 6.51 -5.73
CA THR A 68 -4.15 7.42 -5.34
C THR A 68 -4.45 8.15 -4.04
N VAL A 69 -5.70 8.63 -3.90
CA VAL A 69 -6.20 9.39 -2.75
C VAL A 69 -7.39 8.63 -2.16
N LEU A 70 -7.23 8.17 -0.93
CA LEU A 70 -8.24 7.34 -0.26
C LEU A 70 -8.77 8.03 1.00
N GLY A 71 -10.06 8.34 1.01
CA GLY A 71 -10.78 8.74 2.23
C GLY A 71 -11.37 7.53 2.95
N CYS A 72 -11.29 7.47 4.27
CA CYS A 72 -11.79 6.32 4.99
C CYS A 72 -12.17 6.62 6.45
N THR A 73 -13.01 5.75 7.01
CA THR A 73 -13.19 5.68 8.46
C THR A 73 -12.22 4.65 9.05
N PRO A 74 -11.67 4.85 10.28
CA PRO A 74 -10.62 3.98 10.81
C PRO A 74 -10.98 2.50 10.86
N GLY A 75 -12.20 2.17 11.32
CA GLY A 75 -12.66 0.78 11.37
C GLY A 75 -12.67 0.10 10.01
N ARG A 76 -13.18 0.79 8.98
CA ARG A 76 -13.25 0.21 7.64
C ARG A 76 -11.87 0.05 7.00
N LEU A 77 -10.97 1.02 7.23
CA LEU A 77 -9.60 0.92 6.76
C LEU A 77 -8.89 -0.29 7.37
N LEU A 78 -8.97 -0.45 8.69
CA LEU A 78 -8.32 -1.56 9.40
C LEU A 78 -8.78 -2.92 8.82
N ASP A 79 -10.09 -3.09 8.62
CA ASP A 79 -10.63 -4.29 7.98
C ASP A 79 -10.03 -4.55 6.60
N HIS A 80 -9.77 -3.50 5.81
CA HIS A 80 -9.16 -3.64 4.48
C HIS A 80 -7.67 -3.93 4.55
N LEU A 81 -6.94 -3.31 5.48
CA LEU A 81 -5.52 -3.60 5.71
C LEU A 81 -5.30 -5.06 6.10
N GLU A 82 -6.21 -5.66 6.88
CA GLU A 82 -6.11 -7.05 7.34
C GLU A 82 -6.61 -8.06 6.30
N THR A 83 -7.67 -7.74 5.53
CA THR A 83 -8.37 -8.74 4.70
C THR A 83 -8.23 -8.54 3.18
N THR A 84 -7.57 -7.48 2.73
CA THR A 84 -7.45 -7.15 1.31
C THR A 84 -5.99 -7.15 0.88
N ALA A 85 -5.49 -8.31 0.45
CA ALA A 85 -4.13 -8.46 -0.05
C ALA A 85 -3.80 -7.53 -1.24
N ALA A 86 -4.81 -7.19 -2.06
CA ALA A 86 -4.65 -6.29 -3.21
C ALA A 86 -4.58 -4.79 -2.84
N PHE A 87 -4.70 -4.43 -1.56
CA PHE A 87 -4.63 -3.03 -1.15
C PHE A 87 -3.16 -2.59 -1.03
N ASN A 88 -2.69 -1.90 -2.07
CA ASN A 88 -1.32 -1.40 -2.17
C ASN A 88 -1.17 -0.02 -1.48
N THR A 89 -0.35 0.01 -0.43
CA THR A 89 0.02 1.21 0.34
C THR A 89 1.54 1.41 0.40
N ALA A 90 2.29 0.80 -0.52
CA ALA A 90 3.75 0.88 -0.56
C ALA A 90 4.28 2.32 -0.70
N GLU A 91 3.65 3.08 -1.59
CA GLU A 91 3.97 4.48 -1.90
C GLU A 91 3.20 5.48 -1.03
N LEU A 92 2.64 5.03 0.10
CA LEU A 92 1.94 5.91 1.03
C LEU A 92 2.94 6.87 1.65
N SER A 93 2.72 8.16 1.40
CA SER A 93 3.60 9.25 1.85
C SER A 93 2.91 10.19 2.84
N THR A 94 1.58 10.27 2.78
CA THR A 94 0.81 11.20 3.61
C THR A 94 -0.39 10.52 4.23
N VAL A 95 -0.54 10.68 5.55
CA VAL A 95 -1.74 10.32 6.31
C VAL A 95 -2.28 11.59 6.98
N VAL A 96 -3.55 11.90 6.73
CA VAL A 96 -4.25 13.05 7.32
C VAL A 96 -5.29 12.51 8.30
N LEU A 97 -5.26 13.03 9.53
CA LEU A 97 -6.30 12.80 10.53
C LEU A 97 -7.24 13.99 10.54
N ASP A 98 -8.44 13.80 10.00
CA ASP A 98 -9.52 14.78 10.00
C ASP A 98 -10.29 14.67 11.33
N GLU A 99 -10.54 15.81 11.99
CA GLU A 99 -11.13 15.88 13.35
C GLU A 99 -10.46 14.90 14.34
N ALA A 100 -9.16 15.06 14.55
CA ALA A 100 -8.35 14.12 15.33
C ALA A 100 -8.82 13.96 16.80
N ASP A 101 -9.26 15.06 17.41
CA ASP A 101 -9.92 15.05 18.73
C ASP A 101 -11.17 14.16 18.71
N ARG A 102 -12.04 14.31 17.71
CA ARG A 102 -13.26 13.51 17.57
C ARG A 102 -12.95 12.03 17.34
N LEU A 103 -11.88 11.71 16.62
CA LEU A 103 -11.41 10.34 16.45
C LEU A 103 -11.05 9.70 17.80
N LEU A 104 -10.42 10.45 18.70
CA LEU A 104 -10.06 9.98 20.04
C LEU A 104 -11.29 9.84 20.94
N ASP A 105 -12.20 10.81 20.93
CA ASP A 105 -13.46 10.78 21.69
C ASP A 105 -14.33 9.57 21.34
N LEU A 106 -14.33 9.16 20.06
CA LEU A 106 -15.06 7.99 19.57
C LEU A 106 -14.33 6.66 19.87
N GLY A 107 -13.19 6.71 20.57
CA GLY A 107 -12.43 5.54 20.98
C GLY A 107 -11.66 4.87 19.85
N PHE A 108 -11.33 5.58 18.76
CA PHE A 108 -10.57 5.00 17.64
C PHE A 108 -9.08 4.89 17.91
N GLU A 109 -8.57 5.39 19.03
CA GLU A 109 -7.15 5.40 19.40
C GLU A 109 -6.45 4.05 19.16
N LYS A 110 -7.00 2.95 19.67
CA LYS A 110 -6.42 1.61 19.47
C LYS A 110 -6.37 1.19 17.99
N LYS A 111 -7.40 1.53 17.21
CA LYS A 111 -7.45 1.22 15.78
C LYS A 111 -6.45 2.07 15.00
N LEU A 112 -6.32 3.35 15.34
CA LEU A 112 -5.35 4.26 14.72
C LEU A 112 -3.92 3.79 14.94
N ARG A 113 -3.57 3.36 16.16
CA ARG A 113 -2.26 2.74 16.42
C ARG A 113 -2.05 1.51 15.56
N ARG A 114 -3.02 0.59 15.53
CA ARG A 114 -2.91 -0.62 14.72
C ARG A 114 -2.76 -0.32 13.23
N ILE A 115 -3.50 0.66 12.71
CA ILE A 115 -3.38 1.14 11.33
C ILE A 115 -1.96 1.65 11.08
N TYR A 116 -1.43 2.50 11.96
CA TYR A 116 -0.08 3.04 11.84
C TYR A 116 0.97 1.94 11.78
N ASP A 117 0.94 0.99 12.72
CA ASP A 117 1.89 -0.13 12.77
C ASP A 117 1.88 -0.92 11.46
N MET A 118 0.68 -1.29 10.97
CA MET A 118 0.54 -2.04 9.72
C MET A 118 1.02 -1.26 8.48
N LEU A 119 0.86 0.06 8.46
CA LEU A 119 1.35 0.90 7.37
C LEU A 119 2.88 0.98 7.39
N CYS A 120 3.48 1.14 8.57
CA CYS A 120 4.94 1.14 8.75
C CYS A 120 5.56 -0.20 8.35
N ASP A 121 4.98 -1.32 8.79
CA ASP A 121 5.46 -2.66 8.45
C ASP A 121 5.46 -2.90 6.94
N LYS A 122 4.36 -2.52 6.27
CA LYS A 122 4.25 -2.62 4.81
C LYS A 122 5.30 -1.75 4.11
N LYS A 123 5.52 -0.52 4.58
CA LYS A 123 6.51 0.38 3.99
C LYS A 123 7.93 -0.19 4.13
N ALA A 124 8.31 -0.63 5.33
CA ALA A 124 9.62 -1.23 5.58
C ALA A 124 9.85 -2.48 4.70
N SER A 125 8.84 -3.34 4.55
CA SER A 125 8.92 -4.50 3.67
C SER A 125 9.10 -4.13 2.19
N HIS A 126 8.46 -3.05 1.75
CA HIS A 126 8.56 -2.56 0.37
C HIS A 126 9.94 -1.96 0.11
N ASP A 127 10.40 -1.06 0.98
CA ASP A 127 11.70 -0.38 0.84
C ASP A 127 12.85 -1.41 0.85
N SER A 128 12.75 -2.45 1.69
CA SER A 128 13.72 -3.56 1.70
C SER A 128 13.69 -4.37 0.40
N ALA A 129 12.51 -4.65 -0.15
CA ALA A 129 12.37 -5.38 -1.40
C ALA A 129 12.88 -4.57 -2.61
N GLU A 130 12.64 -3.26 -2.65
CA GLU A 130 13.16 -2.38 -3.70
C GLU A 130 14.67 -2.24 -3.61
N ALA A 131 15.24 -2.07 -2.41
CA ALA A 131 16.69 -2.05 -2.20
C ALA A 131 17.36 -3.35 -2.70
N PHE A 132 16.74 -4.51 -2.42
CA PHE A 132 17.24 -5.81 -2.90
C PHE A 132 17.15 -5.94 -4.43
N LYS A 133 16.02 -5.52 -5.05
CA LYS A 133 15.91 -5.55 -6.52
C LYS A 133 16.96 -4.65 -7.17
N GLN A 134 17.27 -3.51 -6.55
CA GLN A 134 18.29 -2.59 -7.03
C GLN A 134 19.69 -3.20 -6.94
N SER A 135 20.04 -3.86 -5.83
CA SER A 135 21.35 -4.52 -5.70
C SER A 135 21.56 -5.66 -6.71
N ILE A 136 20.50 -6.41 -7.03
CA ILE A 136 20.56 -7.45 -8.09
C ILE A 136 20.73 -6.81 -9.48
N ARG A 137 20.08 -5.67 -9.73
CA ARG A 137 20.20 -4.95 -11.01
C ARG A 137 21.58 -4.32 -11.22
N ASP A 138 22.18 -3.81 -10.15
CA ASP A 138 23.47 -3.13 -10.18
C ASP A 138 24.68 -4.09 -10.20
N GLY A 139 24.44 -5.40 -10.24
CA GLY A 139 25.49 -6.40 -10.46
C GLY A 139 26.49 -6.56 -9.30
N THR A 140 26.12 -6.13 -8.09
CA THR A 140 26.97 -6.19 -6.87
C THR A 140 26.72 -7.43 -6.01
N ALA A 141 25.87 -8.36 -6.46
CA ALA A 141 25.81 -9.70 -5.87
C ALA A 141 27.03 -10.49 -6.34
N ASP A 142 28.11 -10.42 -5.56
CA ASP A 142 29.37 -11.11 -5.82
C ASP A 142 29.14 -12.57 -6.23
N HIS A 143 29.70 -12.89 -7.39
CA HIS A 143 29.87 -14.24 -7.88
C HIS A 143 31.08 -14.86 -7.15
N ASP A 144 30.87 -15.40 -5.95
CA ASP A 144 31.83 -16.28 -5.26
C ASP A 144 31.01 -17.34 -4.51
N THR A 145 31.11 -18.65 -4.71
CA THR A 145 32.18 -19.50 -5.24
C THR A 145 31.59 -20.76 -5.86
N SER A 146 32.31 -21.26 -6.86
CA SER A 146 32.24 -22.62 -7.39
C SER A 146 32.35 -23.70 -6.30
N VAL A 147 31.34 -24.55 -6.17
CA VAL A 147 31.53 -25.97 -5.90
C VAL A 147 30.52 -26.74 -6.75
N ALA A 148 31.01 -27.32 -7.85
CA ALA A 148 30.22 -28.23 -8.66
C ALA A 148 29.81 -29.44 -7.80
N PRO A 149 28.54 -29.90 -7.81
CA PRO A 149 28.23 -31.21 -7.28
C PRO A 149 28.89 -32.26 -8.18
N ASP A 150 29.80 -33.00 -7.57
CA ASP A 150 30.50 -34.15 -8.12
C ASP A 150 29.50 -35.13 -8.76
N ARG A 151 29.75 -35.51 -10.01
CA ARG A 151 28.85 -36.35 -10.80
C ARG A 151 29.27 -37.80 -10.59
N PRO A 152 28.47 -38.68 -9.94
CA PRO A 152 28.89 -40.06 -9.78
C PRO A 152 28.87 -40.80 -11.12
N ALA A 153 29.91 -41.61 -11.31
CA ALA A 153 30.24 -42.35 -12.51
C ALA A 153 29.15 -43.36 -12.94
N LYS A 154 28.97 -43.48 -14.26
CA LYS A 154 28.25 -44.58 -14.89
C LYS A 154 28.99 -45.91 -14.68
N LYS A 155 28.32 -46.90 -14.08
CA LYS A 155 28.43 -48.35 -14.33
C LYS A 155 26.98 -48.82 -14.52
N GLY A 156 26.51 -49.45 -15.59
CA GLY A 156 27.13 -50.47 -16.44
C GLY A 156 26.63 -51.84 -15.99
N LEU A 157 25.85 -52.53 -16.86
CA LEU A 157 25.43 -53.97 -16.83
C LEU A 157 24.36 -54.34 -15.76
N GLU A 158 23.37 -55.21 -15.93
CA GLU A 158 22.99 -56.32 -16.86
C GLU A 158 21.43 -56.45 -16.82
N LYS A 159 20.71 -56.65 -17.94
CA LYS A 159 20.20 -57.94 -18.49
C LYS A 159 19.65 -58.94 -17.44
N GLU A 160 18.32 -58.99 -17.29
CA GLU A 160 17.42 -60.10 -17.68
C GLU A 160 15.95 -59.67 -17.52
#